data_AF-S7U1W5-F1
#
_entry.id   AF-S7U1W5-F1
#
_cell.length_a   1.000
_cell.length_b   1.000
_cell.length_c   1.000
_cell.angle_alpha   90.00
_cell.angle_beta   90.00
_cell.angle_gamma   90.00
#
_symmetry.space_group_name_H-M   'P 1'
#
loop_
_entity.id
_entity.type
_entity.pdbx_description
1 polymer ?
#
loop_
_entity_poly.entity_id
_entity_poly.type
_entity_poly.pdbx_seq_one_letter_code
_entity_poly.pdbx_strand_id
1 'polypeptide(L)'
;MNPKLTILSVLLITTLIASPASALRCDGKVIVRGMTSSEIIKNCGEPTWVDERQEERFSRNCRDPFFWTDPDDYERYEEHYYIYRGKRYTGCKKIVTIQEWFYNFGSSRLTQTLIFENSRLVHIRQGGYGY
;
A
#
# COMPACT_ATOMS: atom_id res chain seq x y z
N MET A 1 4.56 47.16 -21.26
CA MET A 1 4.45 45.74 -20.84
C MET A 1 4.34 45.73 -19.33
N ASN A 2 3.17 45.40 -18.77
CA ASN A 2 2.91 45.59 -17.34
C ASN A 2 3.41 44.38 -16.54
N PRO A 3 4.49 44.51 -15.74
CA PRO A 3 5.10 43.38 -15.04
C PRO A 3 4.11 42.69 -14.08
N LYS A 4 3.17 43.45 -13.52
CA LYS A 4 2.06 42.93 -12.70
C LYS A 4 1.10 42.03 -13.48
N LEU A 5 0.83 42.35 -14.75
CA LEU A 5 -0.09 41.58 -15.60
C LEU A 5 0.55 40.25 -16.05
N THR A 6 1.86 40.28 -16.35
CA THR A 6 2.64 39.07 -16.67
C THR A 6 2.83 38.15 -15.46
N ILE A 7 3.01 38.69 -14.26
CA ILE A 7 3.10 37.87 -13.04
C ILE A 7 1.75 37.20 -12.75
N LEU A 8 0.63 37.93 -12.91
CA LEU A 8 -0.71 37.38 -12.71
C LEU A 8 -1.02 36.26 -13.72
N SER A 9 -0.63 36.43 -14.99
CA SER A 9 -0.86 35.43 -16.03
C SER A 9 -0.03 34.17 -15.80
N VAL A 10 1.23 34.30 -15.37
CA VAL A 10 2.09 33.15 -15.07
C VAL A 10 1.55 32.36 -13.88
N LEU A 11 1.09 33.05 -12.81
CA LEU A 11 0.51 32.39 -11.64
C LEU A 11 -0.76 31.60 -11.97
N LEU A 12 -1.61 32.16 -12.85
CA LEU A 12 -2.85 31.52 -13.29
C LEU A 12 -2.58 30.28 -14.15
N ILE A 13 -1.54 30.31 -15.00
CA ILE A 13 -1.15 29.17 -15.85
C ILE A 13 -0.59 28.03 -14.99
N THR A 14 0.16 28.33 -13.92
CA THR A 14 0.72 27.28 -13.03
C THR A 14 -0.36 26.49 -12.27
N THR A 15 -1.54 27.05 -12.01
CA THR A 15 -2.64 26.33 -11.35
C THR A 15 -3.37 25.32 -12.24
N LEU A 16 -3.22 25.40 -13.58
CA LEU A 16 -3.91 24.50 -14.50
C LEU A 16 -3.23 23.13 -14.66
N ILE A 17 -2.01 22.94 -14.15
CA ILE A 17 -1.23 21.70 -14.33
C ILE A 17 -1.46 20.71 -13.17
N ALA A 18 -2.64 20.75 -12.53
CA ALA A 18 -2.97 19.76 -11.50
C ALA A 18 -3.23 18.40 -12.15
N SER A 19 -2.25 17.50 -12.13
CA SER A 19 -2.43 16.11 -12.55
C SER A 19 -3.52 15.45 -11.68
N PRO A 20 -4.49 14.72 -12.27
CA PRO A 20 -5.43 13.96 -11.47
C PRO A 20 -4.65 12.88 -10.72
N ALA A 21 -4.58 13.00 -9.40
CA ALA A 21 -4.24 11.88 -8.55
C ALA A 21 -5.44 10.93 -8.58
N SER A 22 -5.43 9.98 -9.52
CA SER A 22 -6.46 8.95 -9.62
C SER A 22 -6.44 8.09 -8.37
N ALA A 23 -7.32 8.40 -7.41
CA ALA A 23 -7.56 7.58 -6.24
C ALA A 23 -8.63 6.53 -6.57
N LEU A 24 -8.37 5.28 -6.22
CA LEU A 24 -9.37 4.22 -6.35
C LEU A 24 -10.59 4.58 -5.49
N ARG A 25 -11.77 4.55 -6.12
CA ARG A 25 -13.06 4.77 -5.47
C ARG A 25 -13.96 3.57 -5.70
N CYS A 26 -14.57 3.10 -4.64
CA CYS A 26 -15.55 2.03 -4.66
C CYS A 26 -16.75 2.45 -3.81
N ASP A 27 -17.96 2.33 -4.37
CA ASP A 27 -19.21 2.76 -3.71
C ASP A 27 -19.12 4.16 -3.08
N GLY A 28 -18.52 5.12 -3.80
CA GLY A 28 -18.31 6.49 -3.34
C GLY A 28 -17.17 6.68 -2.30
N LYS A 29 -16.67 5.61 -1.68
CA LYS A 29 -15.56 5.65 -0.72
C LYS A 29 -14.22 5.67 -1.44
N VAL A 30 -13.33 6.57 -1.00
CA VAL A 30 -11.93 6.62 -1.47
C VAL A 30 -11.13 5.56 -0.72
N ILE A 31 -10.47 4.65 -1.43
CA ILE A 31 -9.61 3.63 -0.85
C ILE A 31 -8.22 4.22 -0.62
N VAL A 32 -7.71 4.10 0.62
CA VAL A 32 -6.41 4.65 1.03
C VAL A 32 -5.63 3.63 1.86
N ARG A 33 -4.30 3.82 1.94
CA ARG A 33 -3.42 2.95 2.75
C ARG A 33 -3.86 2.89 4.20
N GLY A 34 -3.65 1.74 4.84
CA GLY A 34 -4.02 1.44 6.22
C GLY A 34 -5.41 0.80 6.38
N MET A 35 -6.29 0.89 5.38
CA MET A 35 -7.58 0.20 5.37
C MET A 35 -7.39 -1.32 5.42
N THR A 36 -8.32 -2.00 6.07
CA THR A 36 -8.31 -3.47 6.16
C THR A 36 -8.85 -4.11 4.88
N SER A 37 -8.43 -5.34 4.60
CA SER A 37 -8.96 -6.17 3.52
C SER A 37 -10.48 -6.32 3.60
N SER A 38 -11.03 -6.54 4.81
CA SER A 38 -12.48 -6.62 5.04
C SER A 38 -13.22 -5.33 4.69
N GLU A 39 -12.68 -4.17 5.09
CA GLU A 39 -13.25 -2.89 4.68
C GLU A 39 -13.25 -2.73 3.17
N ILE A 40 -12.18 -3.17 2.48
CA ILE A 40 -12.09 -3.05 1.03
C ILE A 40 -13.07 -4.00 0.34
N ILE A 41 -13.19 -5.25 0.76
CA ILE A 41 -14.23 -6.18 0.24
C ILE A 41 -15.62 -5.55 0.41
N LYS A 42 -15.91 -4.97 1.58
CA LYS A 42 -17.20 -4.33 1.84
C LYS A 42 -17.52 -3.19 0.86
N ASN A 43 -16.52 -2.41 0.45
CA ASN A 43 -16.73 -1.24 -0.40
C ASN A 43 -16.55 -1.54 -1.91
N CYS A 44 -15.64 -2.44 -2.28
CA CYS A 44 -15.26 -2.74 -3.67
C CYS A 44 -15.81 -4.08 -4.19
N GLY A 45 -16.27 -4.96 -3.31
CA GLY A 45 -16.55 -6.35 -3.65
C GLY A 45 -15.28 -7.20 -3.74
N GLU A 46 -15.46 -8.45 -4.15
CA GLU A 46 -14.35 -9.40 -4.33
C GLU A 46 -13.43 -8.95 -5.48
N PRO A 47 -12.11 -9.13 -5.34
CA PRO A 47 -11.17 -8.90 -6.42
C PRO A 47 -11.35 -9.93 -7.55
N THR A 48 -10.83 -9.60 -8.72
CA THR A 48 -10.76 -10.51 -9.87
C THR A 48 -9.85 -11.70 -9.58
N TRP A 49 -8.73 -11.48 -8.89
CA TRP A 49 -7.90 -12.55 -8.35
C TRP A 49 -7.14 -12.10 -7.10
N VAL A 50 -6.71 -13.08 -6.30
CA VAL A 50 -5.84 -12.91 -5.13
C VAL A 50 -4.66 -13.85 -5.26
N ASP A 51 -3.45 -13.32 -5.09
CA ASP A 51 -2.24 -14.09 -4.86
C ASP A 51 -1.77 -13.87 -3.42
N GLU A 52 -1.36 -14.93 -2.72
CA GLU A 52 -0.95 -14.88 -1.32
C GLU A 52 0.40 -15.58 -1.13
N ARG A 53 1.28 -14.93 -0.37
CA ARG A 53 2.58 -15.49 0.03
C ARG A 53 2.94 -15.06 1.45
N GLN A 54 3.80 -15.84 2.08
CA GLN A 54 4.39 -15.49 3.36
C GLN A 54 5.87 -15.12 3.17
N GLU A 55 6.29 -14.03 3.82
CA GLU A 55 7.67 -13.57 3.82
C GLU A 55 8.20 -13.51 5.26
N GLU A 56 9.39 -14.06 5.48
CA GLU A 56 10.10 -13.93 6.76
C GLU A 56 10.93 -12.64 6.75
N ARG A 57 10.65 -11.74 7.68
CA ARG A 57 11.39 -10.48 7.84
C ARG A 57 12.15 -10.49 9.14
N PHE A 58 13.44 -10.19 9.05
CA PHE A 58 14.36 -10.19 10.19
C PHE A 58 14.77 -8.76 10.58
N SER A 59 14.74 -8.45 11.87
CA SER A 59 15.27 -7.20 12.42
C SER A 59 16.25 -7.48 13.56
N ARG A 60 17.40 -6.78 13.54
CA ARG A 60 18.35 -6.79 14.69
C ARG A 60 17.79 -6.02 15.88
N ASN A 61 16.83 -5.13 15.66
CA ASN A 61 16.20 -4.34 16.69
C ASN A 61 14.73 -4.76 16.85
N CYS A 62 14.43 -5.51 17.90
CA CYS A 62 13.06 -5.95 18.22
C CYS A 62 12.12 -4.81 18.63
N ARG A 63 12.65 -3.59 18.83
CA ARG A 63 11.86 -2.37 19.04
C ARG A 63 11.59 -1.60 17.74
N ASP A 64 11.94 -2.15 16.58
CA ASP A 64 11.72 -1.48 15.30
C ASP A 64 10.21 -1.28 15.04
N PRO A 65 9.75 -0.06 14.69
CA PRO A 65 8.33 0.22 14.44
C PRO A 65 7.67 -0.67 13.39
N PHE A 66 8.45 -1.26 12.48
CA PHE A 66 8.01 -2.26 11.52
C PHE A 66 7.43 -3.53 12.18
N PHE A 67 7.81 -3.79 13.43
CA PHE A 67 7.29 -4.85 14.29
C PHE A 67 6.14 -4.37 15.22
N TRP A 68 5.70 -3.10 15.18
CA TRP A 68 4.75 -2.52 16.16
C TRP A 68 3.45 -1.91 15.58
N THR A 69 2.98 -2.35 14.40
CA THR A 69 1.80 -1.71 13.75
C THR A 69 0.48 -2.48 13.85
N ASP A 70 0.41 -3.64 14.52
CA ASP A 70 -0.89 -4.29 14.78
C ASP A 70 -1.14 -4.49 16.28
N PRO A 71 -2.19 -3.87 16.86
CA PRO A 71 -2.58 -4.06 18.26
C PRO A 71 -2.90 -5.51 18.63
N ASP A 72 -3.24 -6.35 17.64
CA ASP A 72 -3.66 -7.73 17.82
C ASP A 72 -2.51 -8.76 17.67
N ASP A 73 -1.27 -8.31 17.43
CA ASP A 73 -0.09 -9.17 17.36
C ASP A 73 0.43 -9.48 18.78
N TYR A 74 -0.34 -10.29 19.53
CA TYR A 74 0.02 -10.71 20.89
C TYR A 74 1.08 -11.83 20.91
N GLU A 75 1.55 -12.29 19.75
CA GLU A 75 2.69 -13.19 19.67
C GLU A 75 3.97 -12.40 19.98
N ARG A 76 4.29 -12.41 21.27
CA ARG A 76 5.59 -12.03 21.84
C ARG A 76 6.70 -12.52 20.92
N TYR A 77 7.27 -11.61 20.14
CA TYR A 77 8.39 -11.88 19.25
C TYR A 77 9.45 -12.70 19.98
N GLU A 78 9.61 -13.96 19.59
CA GLU A 78 10.66 -14.79 20.13
C GLU A 78 12.01 -14.25 19.61
N GLU A 79 12.93 -14.01 20.54
CA GLU A 79 14.29 -13.62 20.21
C GLU A 79 14.96 -14.81 19.52
N HIS A 80 15.18 -14.71 18.21
CA HIS A 80 15.75 -15.78 17.40
C HIS A 80 17.22 -15.51 17.11
N TYR A 81 18.01 -16.55 17.30
CA TYR A 81 19.40 -16.60 16.85
C TYR A 81 19.48 -17.17 15.43
N TYR A 82 20.20 -16.51 14.51
CA TYR A 82 20.42 -17.01 13.16
C TYR A 82 21.84 -16.71 12.66
N ILE A 83 22.32 -17.55 11.73
CA ILE A 83 23.67 -17.45 11.12
C ILE A 83 23.53 -16.83 9.73
N TYR A 84 24.10 -15.65 9.53
CA TYR A 84 24.17 -15.03 8.22
C TYR A 84 25.63 -14.71 7.86
N ARG A 85 26.10 -15.23 6.72
CA ARG A 85 27.51 -15.14 6.28
C ARG A 85 28.52 -15.51 7.38
N GLY A 86 28.25 -16.61 8.11
CA GLY A 86 29.12 -17.12 9.17
C GLY A 86 29.14 -16.31 10.46
N LYS A 87 28.31 -15.26 10.59
CA LYS A 87 28.21 -14.45 11.81
C LYS A 87 26.93 -14.75 12.59
N ARG A 88 27.07 -14.77 13.91
CA ARG A 88 26.02 -14.91 14.91
C ARG A 88 25.23 -13.59 15.01
N TYR A 89 23.92 -13.63 14.77
CA TYR A 89 23.04 -12.46 15.00
C TYR A 89 21.89 -12.85 15.93
N THR A 90 21.56 -11.93 16.84
CA THR A 90 20.38 -11.99 17.68
C THR A 90 19.40 -10.91 17.20
N GLY A 91 18.13 -11.26 17.09
CA GLY A 91 17.07 -10.29 16.87
C GLY A 91 15.73 -10.97 16.67
N CYS A 92 14.82 -10.28 16.02
CA CYS A 92 13.43 -10.71 15.89
C CYS A 92 13.10 -11.10 14.46
N LYS A 93 12.30 -12.14 14.34
CA LYS A 93 11.73 -12.62 13.09
C LYS A 93 10.22 -12.38 13.12
N LYS A 94 9.68 -11.86 12.02
CA LYS A 94 8.24 -11.72 11.80
C LYS A 94 7.87 -12.42 10.52
N ILE A 95 6.83 -13.23 10.56
CA ILE A 95 6.18 -13.75 9.36
C ILE A 95 5.16 -12.71 8.93
N VAL A 96 5.26 -12.25 7.69
CA VAL A 96 4.33 -11.30 7.10
C VAL A 96 3.57 -12.00 5.99
N THR A 97 2.24 -12.05 6.11
CA THR A 97 1.37 -12.52 5.03
C THR A 97 1.14 -11.36 4.08
N ILE A 98 1.55 -11.54 2.83
CA ILE A 98 1.37 -10.55 1.77
C ILE A 98 0.35 -11.07 0.77
N GLN A 99 -0.68 -10.27 0.54
CA GLN A 99 -1.68 -10.56 -0.48
C GLN A 99 -1.63 -9.49 -1.58
N GLU A 100 -1.64 -9.93 -2.82
CA GLU A 100 -1.81 -9.07 -4.00
C GLU A 100 -3.19 -9.30 -4.58
N TRP A 101 -4.02 -8.26 -4.58
CA TRP A 101 -5.40 -8.32 -5.07
C TRP A 101 -5.51 -7.49 -6.32
N PHE A 102 -6.04 -8.09 -7.38
CA PHE A 102 -6.26 -7.42 -8.64
C PHE A 102 -7.72 -7.18 -8.90
N TYR A 103 -8.06 -5.94 -9.26
CA TYR A 103 -9.37 -5.53 -9.70
C TYR A 103 -9.33 -5.13 -11.16
N ASN A 104 -10.07 -5.86 -11.98
CA ASN A 104 -10.44 -5.47 -13.33
C ASN A 104 -11.87 -4.90 -13.33
N PHE A 105 -12.01 -3.63 -13.72
CA PHE A 105 -13.29 -2.92 -13.79
C PHE A 105 -13.84 -2.79 -15.22
N GLY A 106 -13.31 -3.59 -16.16
CA GLY A 106 -13.63 -3.57 -17.58
C GLY A 106 -12.80 -2.58 -18.40
N SER A 107 -12.94 -2.67 -19.73
CA SER A 107 -12.14 -1.93 -20.71
C SER A 107 -12.23 -0.40 -20.66
N SER A 108 -13.26 0.16 -20.02
CA SER A 108 -13.44 1.61 -19.86
C SER A 108 -12.77 2.17 -18.60
N ARG A 109 -12.19 1.33 -17.75
CA ARG A 109 -11.62 1.73 -16.46
C ARG A 109 -10.22 1.15 -16.25
N LEU A 110 -9.41 1.87 -15.50
CA LEU A 110 -8.06 1.42 -15.15
C LEU A 110 -8.12 0.31 -14.11
N THR A 111 -7.32 -0.73 -14.31
CA THR A 111 -7.14 -1.83 -13.35
C THR A 111 -6.39 -1.35 -12.12
N GLN A 112 -6.59 -2.05 -10.99
CA GLN A 112 -5.95 -1.72 -9.73
C GLN A 112 -5.38 -2.98 -9.10
N THR A 113 -4.13 -2.90 -8.66
CA THR A 113 -3.48 -3.92 -7.85
C THR A 113 -3.27 -3.36 -6.44
N LEU A 114 -3.88 -3.99 -5.45
CA LEU A 114 -3.80 -3.64 -4.04
C LEU A 114 -2.88 -4.65 -3.36
N ILE A 115 -1.90 -4.16 -2.59
CA ILE A 115 -0.99 -5.01 -1.82
C ILE A 115 -1.30 -4.84 -0.34
N PHE A 116 -1.57 -5.97 0.30
CA PHE A 116 -1.85 -6.06 1.71
C PHE A 116 -0.69 -6.70 2.45
N GLU A 117 -0.37 -6.19 3.63
CA GLU A 117 0.49 -6.87 4.60
C GLU A 117 -0.35 -7.11 5.85
N ASN A 118 -0.44 -8.37 6.29
CA ASN A 118 -1.24 -8.78 7.43
C ASN A 118 -2.66 -8.17 7.41
N SER A 119 -3.35 -8.30 6.26
CA SER A 119 -4.69 -7.75 6.03
C SER A 119 -4.82 -6.23 5.99
N ARG A 120 -3.73 -5.45 6.03
CA ARG A 120 -3.76 -3.99 5.88
C ARG A 120 -3.20 -3.55 4.55
N LEU A 121 -3.91 -2.66 3.87
CA LEU A 121 -3.51 -2.12 2.58
C LEU A 121 -2.26 -1.24 2.73
N VAL A 122 -1.14 -1.68 2.13
CA VAL A 122 0.13 -0.93 2.16
C VAL A 122 0.42 -0.21 0.85
N HIS A 123 -0.04 -0.75 -0.29
CA HIS A 123 0.18 -0.15 -1.60
C HIS A 123 -1.03 -0.28 -2.52
N ILE A 124 -1.22 0.74 -3.36
CA ILE A 124 -2.16 0.75 -4.48
C ILE A 124 -1.34 1.03 -5.73
N ARG A 125 -1.44 0.16 -6.73
CA ARG A 125 -0.80 0.31 -8.04
C ARG A 125 -1.88 0.38 -9.09
N GLN A 126 -1.85 1.44 -9.90
CA GLN A 126 -2.74 1.58 -11.04
C GLN A 126 -2.11 0.90 -12.25
N GLY A 127 -2.88 0.05 -12.93
CA GLY A 127 -2.50 -0.57 -14.19
C GLY A 127 -3.04 0.19 -15.41
N GLY A 128 -3.02 -0.48 -16.56
CA GLY A 128 -3.70 -0.02 -17.77
C GLY A 128 -5.21 -0.22 -17.70
N TYR A 129 -5.89 -0.07 -18.84
CA TYR A 129 -7.30 -0.40 -18.95
C TYR A 129 -7.55 -1.90 -18.77
N GLY A 130 -8.73 -2.22 -18.24
CA GLY A 130 -9.18 -3.59 -18.08
C GLY A 130 -9.50 -4.29 -19.39
N TYR A 131 -9.97 -5.53 -19.26
CA TYR A 131 -10.59 -6.32 -20.33
C TYR A 131 -12.05 -6.62 -19.98
#